data_AF-C5FW57-F1
#
_entry.id   AF-C5FW57-F1
#
_cell.length_a   1.000
_cell.length_b   1.000
_cell.length_c   1.000
_cell.angle_alpha   90.00
_cell.angle_beta   90.00
_cell.angle_gamma   90.00
#
_symmetry.space_group_name_H-M   'P 1'
#
loop_
_entity.id
_entity.type
_entity.pdbx_description
1 polymer ?
#
loop_
_entity_poly.entity_id
_entity_poly.type
_entity_poly.pdbx_seq_one_letter_code
_entity_poly.pdbx_strand_id
1 'polypeptide(L)'
;MEGFDEEEFKKFFPSGFGKQTKEADIKTQIDRTKRKAAVETSNARAIEKASGPSQESTNDKDDAGSDADSDSDSDGSDDEFPVSHNLVFKTHERAVTTITLDTAGARMITGSTDCTVKFHDFASLTPSTLRAFKSVEPNARKNATSSSEIHPVHIAKFNPISPSQILVVSATPQAKVLSRDGDTLAEFVKGDMYLRDMKNTKGHISEVTSGTWSPSDYNLCVTAGTDSTLRIWDVNDPRSQKEVIVHRSRAAGSAGRSRMTAVAWASPAQGGPNALIASALDGSLVMWGGDGPFNRPSAEIKDAHTKDTWTSGLDISPDGRLKVQTTYNDGLACIRIEILPYIKHTVLSERELTSSRGSEDRTSAYIESCYPQTPKMVTLVTPDSPLISVYWHEKLNQIITGSANAETHLLYNPSLSHNGALMIMSKAPKRRHVDDDPNFTTDISLGFSGEGIVNGSGIAAATSFAARHPTVGLTASGRSRDPRRPHVPAQTPFAKSQPDEKHIKDNIPLSSMRDEDPREALLKYAEAAEKEPIFTHAWKHTQPKTIYAELSDDDEEEESKRPGPDKKRIKRNY
;
A
#
# COMPACT_ATOMS: atom_id res chain seq x y z
N MET A 1 -25.95 -13.60 -53.36
CA MET A 1 -25.26 -12.66 -52.44
C MET A 1 -25.28 -13.33 -51.09
N GLU A 2 -24.45 -14.36 -50.94
CA GLU A 2 -24.37 -15.22 -49.76
C GLU A 2 -23.04 -14.96 -49.07
N GLY A 3 -23.03 -14.93 -47.74
CA GLY A 3 -21.89 -14.41 -46.95
C GLY A 3 -22.15 -13.08 -46.25
N PHE A 4 -23.39 -12.58 -46.22
CA PHE A 4 -23.78 -11.52 -45.28
C PHE A 4 -24.20 -12.19 -43.96
N ASP A 5 -23.29 -12.20 -42.98
CA ASP A 5 -23.54 -12.78 -41.66
C ASP A 5 -24.43 -11.84 -40.83
N GLU A 6 -25.73 -12.07 -40.94
CA GLU A 6 -26.76 -11.19 -40.39
C GLU A 6 -26.72 -11.13 -38.84
N GLU A 7 -26.13 -12.13 -38.19
CA GLU A 7 -25.96 -12.16 -36.73
C GLU A 7 -24.78 -11.29 -36.26
N GLU A 8 -23.66 -11.29 -36.99
CA GLU A 8 -22.58 -10.32 -36.73
C GLU A 8 -23.05 -8.89 -36.99
N PHE A 9 -23.80 -8.68 -38.08
CA PHE A 9 -24.33 -7.35 -38.42
C PHE A 9 -25.32 -6.83 -37.37
N LYS A 10 -26.16 -7.71 -36.78
CA LYS A 10 -27.05 -7.35 -35.66
C LYS A 10 -26.29 -6.99 -34.38
N LYS A 11 -25.10 -7.55 -34.12
CA LYS A 11 -24.25 -7.16 -32.97
C LYS A 11 -23.66 -5.75 -33.09
N PHE A 12 -23.59 -5.19 -34.30
CA PHE A 12 -23.14 -3.81 -34.53
C PHE A 12 -24.23 -2.75 -34.28
N PHE A 13 -25.52 -3.11 -34.26
CA PHE A 13 -26.59 -2.18 -33.90
C PHE A 13 -26.73 -2.04 -32.38
N PRO A 14 -26.86 -0.82 -31.84
CA PRO A 14 -27.12 -0.64 -30.42
C PRO A 14 -28.50 -1.22 -30.07
N SER A 15 -28.54 -2.21 -29.18
CA SER A 15 -29.74 -2.98 -28.79
C SER A 15 -30.81 -2.20 -28.01
N GLY A 16 -30.70 -0.87 -27.96
CA GLY A 16 -31.65 0.04 -27.36
C GLY A 16 -31.03 1.42 -27.10
N PHE A 17 -31.80 2.49 -27.32
CA PHE A 17 -31.36 3.85 -27.02
C PHE A 17 -31.65 4.17 -25.55
N GLY A 18 -30.63 4.15 -24.70
CA GLY A 18 -30.75 4.38 -23.27
C GLY A 18 -29.47 4.03 -22.50
N LYS A 19 -29.42 4.39 -21.21
CA LYS A 19 -28.27 4.09 -20.34
C LYS A 19 -28.28 2.62 -19.93
N GLN A 20 -27.79 1.74 -20.81
CA GLN A 20 -27.65 0.31 -20.50
C GLN A 20 -26.74 0.11 -19.28
N THR A 21 -27.31 -0.39 -18.19
CA THR A 21 -26.56 -0.91 -17.04
C THR A 21 -25.92 -2.23 -17.45
N LYS A 22 -24.64 -2.20 -17.83
CA LYS A 22 -23.85 -3.42 -17.98
C LYS A 22 -23.60 -4.03 -16.61
N GLU A 23 -24.49 -4.93 -16.20
CA GLU A 23 -24.27 -5.81 -15.06
C GLU A 23 -23.03 -6.67 -15.34
N ALA A 24 -22.25 -6.93 -14.30
CA ALA A 24 -21.04 -7.73 -14.41
C ALA A 24 -21.43 -9.21 -14.45
N ASP A 25 -20.88 -9.97 -15.39
CA ASP A 25 -20.98 -11.42 -15.36
C ASP A 25 -20.04 -11.97 -14.28
N ILE A 26 -20.57 -12.09 -13.07
CA ILE A 26 -19.81 -12.48 -11.86
C ILE A 26 -19.18 -13.87 -12.03
N LYS A 27 -19.87 -14.81 -12.71
CA LYS A 27 -19.40 -16.20 -12.86
C LYS A 27 -18.15 -16.25 -13.72
N THR A 28 -18.23 -15.79 -14.97
CA THR A 28 -17.06 -15.83 -15.88
C THR A 28 -15.91 -14.98 -15.37
N GLN A 29 -16.17 -13.99 -14.51
CA GLN A 29 -15.10 -13.24 -13.87
C GLN A 29 -14.42 -14.02 -12.74
N ILE A 30 -15.18 -14.71 -11.88
CA ILE A 30 -14.61 -15.63 -10.87
C ILE A 30 -13.81 -16.73 -11.57
N ASP A 31 -14.34 -17.34 -12.63
CA ASP A 31 -13.67 -18.41 -13.37
C ASP A 31 -12.29 -18.00 -13.93
N ARG A 32 -12.09 -16.73 -14.30
CA ARG A 32 -10.76 -16.20 -14.73
C ARG A 32 -9.70 -16.24 -13.64
N THR A 33 -10.10 -16.27 -12.37
CA THR A 33 -9.20 -16.38 -11.21
C THR A 33 -9.07 -17.80 -10.67
N LYS A 34 -9.78 -18.77 -11.25
CA LYS A 34 -9.61 -20.19 -10.91
C LYS A 34 -8.17 -20.60 -11.21
N ARG A 35 -7.49 -21.19 -10.23
CA ARG A 35 -6.13 -21.67 -10.43
C ARG A 35 -6.17 -22.85 -11.39
N LYS A 36 -5.24 -22.86 -12.33
CA LYS A 36 -4.87 -24.11 -13.02
C LYS A 36 -4.14 -24.96 -11.99
N ALA A 37 -4.56 -26.21 -11.79
CA ALA A 37 -3.80 -27.15 -10.99
C ALA A 37 -2.36 -27.19 -11.53
N ALA A 38 -1.38 -27.20 -10.62
CA ALA A 38 -0.02 -27.50 -11.03
C ALA A 38 -0.05 -28.90 -11.66
N VAL A 39 0.52 -29.05 -12.86
CA VAL A 39 0.62 -30.36 -13.50
C VAL A 39 1.39 -31.26 -12.56
N GLU A 40 0.73 -32.27 -11.99
CA GLU A 40 1.42 -33.32 -11.26
C GLU A 40 2.42 -33.96 -12.23
N THR A 41 3.72 -33.75 -11.97
CA THR A 41 4.77 -34.46 -12.70
C THR A 41 4.57 -35.94 -12.45
N SER A 42 4.15 -36.65 -13.50
CA SER A 42 3.57 -38.00 -13.46
C SER A 42 4.59 -39.12 -13.20
N ASN A 43 5.49 -38.92 -12.23
CA ASN A 43 6.55 -39.86 -11.85
C ASN A 43 6.38 -40.41 -10.42
N ALA A 44 5.43 -39.90 -9.62
CA ALA A 44 5.21 -40.32 -8.23
C ALA A 44 4.34 -41.60 -8.05
N ARG A 45 3.89 -42.25 -9.14
CA ARG A 45 3.07 -43.49 -9.09
C ARG A 45 3.81 -44.77 -9.48
N ALA A 46 5.13 -44.73 -9.65
CA ALA A 46 5.92 -45.86 -10.15
C ALA A 46 6.66 -46.71 -9.09
N ILE A 47 6.59 -46.37 -7.80
CA ILE A 47 7.45 -46.99 -6.76
C ILE A 47 6.68 -47.93 -5.80
N GLU A 48 5.35 -47.86 -5.73
CA GLU A 48 4.53 -48.80 -4.93
C GLU A 48 3.98 -49.98 -5.76
N LYS A 49 4.88 -50.84 -6.26
CA LYS A 49 4.54 -52.23 -6.68
C LYS A 49 5.79 -53.11 -6.83
N ALA A 50 6.48 -53.36 -5.72
CA ALA A 50 7.69 -54.19 -5.68
C ALA A 50 7.77 -55.12 -4.44
N SER A 51 6.76 -55.95 -4.21
CA SER A 51 6.86 -57.09 -3.28
C SER A 51 5.79 -58.17 -3.56
N GLY A 52 6.20 -59.34 -4.04
CA GLY A 52 5.32 -60.51 -4.27
C GLY A 52 5.67 -61.31 -5.54
N PRO A 53 6.19 -62.55 -5.43
CA PRO A 53 6.62 -63.34 -6.59
C PRO A 53 5.65 -64.48 -6.97
N SER A 54 5.33 -64.63 -8.25
CA SER A 54 4.91 -65.92 -8.83
C SER A 54 4.91 -65.95 -10.38
N GLN A 55 5.58 -66.99 -10.89
CA GLN A 55 5.73 -67.57 -12.23
C GLN A 55 4.74 -67.29 -13.38
N GLU A 56 5.32 -67.21 -14.60
CA GLU A 56 4.90 -67.78 -15.91
C GLU A 56 3.41 -67.81 -16.32
N SER A 57 3.04 -67.12 -17.42
CA SER A 57 2.97 -67.73 -18.79
C SER A 57 2.15 -66.91 -19.84
N THR A 58 2.83 -66.60 -20.95
CA THR A 58 2.39 -66.59 -22.38
C THR A 58 0.99 -66.11 -22.87
N ASN A 59 1.05 -65.29 -23.95
CA ASN A 59 0.21 -65.23 -25.17
C ASN A 59 -0.90 -64.15 -25.34
N ASP A 60 -0.60 -63.25 -26.28
CA ASP A 60 -1.44 -62.61 -27.32
C ASP A 60 -2.95 -62.90 -27.37
N LYS A 61 -3.79 -61.85 -27.44
CA LYS A 61 -4.34 -61.33 -28.73
C LYS A 61 -5.30 -60.13 -28.60
N ASP A 62 -5.31 -59.37 -29.69
CA ASP A 62 -6.29 -58.43 -30.23
C ASP A 62 -7.76 -58.58 -29.75
N ASP A 63 -8.44 -57.45 -29.48
CA ASP A 63 -9.54 -56.96 -30.37
C ASP A 63 -9.87 -55.47 -30.10
N ALA A 64 -10.67 -54.87 -30.98
CA ALA A 64 -10.94 -53.44 -31.08
C ALA A 64 -12.28 -52.97 -30.48
N GLY A 65 -12.36 -51.67 -30.23
CA GLY A 65 -13.59 -50.88 -30.41
C GLY A 65 -14.60 -50.83 -29.26
N SER A 66 -14.73 -49.67 -28.64
CA SER A 66 -16.03 -48.98 -28.49
C SER A 66 -15.82 -47.56 -27.98
N ASP A 67 -16.46 -46.60 -28.65
CA ASP A 67 -16.61 -45.25 -28.14
C ASP A 67 -17.52 -45.26 -26.91
N ALA A 68 -17.12 -44.54 -25.86
CA ALA A 68 -17.99 -44.17 -24.76
C ALA A 68 -17.57 -42.78 -24.29
N ASP A 69 -18.26 -41.76 -24.80
CA ASP A 69 -18.22 -40.42 -24.24
C ASP A 69 -18.59 -40.49 -22.75
N SER A 70 -17.59 -40.31 -21.89
CA SER A 70 -17.76 -40.15 -20.46
C SER A 70 -17.19 -38.79 -20.09
N ASP A 71 -18.05 -37.78 -20.19
CA ASP A 71 -17.91 -36.54 -19.42
C ASP A 71 -17.97 -36.92 -17.93
N SER A 72 -16.86 -37.46 -17.42
CA SER A 72 -16.72 -37.84 -16.02
C SER A 72 -16.60 -36.56 -15.22
N ASP A 73 -17.68 -36.25 -14.51
CA ASP A 73 -17.81 -35.18 -13.55
C ASP A 73 -16.49 -34.86 -12.84
N SER A 74 -16.08 -33.59 -12.92
CA SER A 74 -14.92 -33.06 -12.20
C SER A 74 -14.96 -33.49 -10.75
N ASP A 75 -14.00 -34.35 -10.35
CA ASP A 75 -13.90 -34.91 -9.00
C ASP A 75 -14.18 -33.84 -7.95
N GLY A 76 -15.27 -34.04 -7.21
CA GLY A 76 -15.67 -33.23 -6.07
C GLY A 76 -14.78 -33.53 -4.88
N SER A 77 -13.47 -33.32 -4.99
CA SER A 77 -12.66 -33.11 -3.81
C SER A 77 -13.14 -31.79 -3.21
N ASP A 78 -13.96 -31.86 -2.17
CA ASP A 78 -14.27 -30.71 -1.32
C ASP A 78 -12.96 -30.08 -0.85
N ASP A 79 -12.57 -28.97 -1.47
CA ASP A 79 -11.33 -28.24 -1.18
C ASP A 79 -11.36 -27.80 0.30
N GLU A 80 -10.74 -28.56 1.20
CA GLU A 80 -10.74 -28.30 2.66
C GLU A 80 -10.21 -26.89 3.01
N PHE A 81 -9.44 -26.29 2.11
CA PHE A 81 -8.80 -25.00 2.26
C PHE A 81 -9.25 -24.01 1.16
N PRO A 82 -9.29 -22.70 1.43
CA PRO A 82 -9.73 -21.69 0.47
C PRO A 82 -8.63 -21.38 -0.58
N VAL A 83 -8.26 -22.38 -1.38
CA VAL A 83 -7.08 -22.35 -2.28
C VAL A 83 -7.41 -22.48 -3.76
N SER A 84 -8.70 -22.61 -4.15
CA SER A 84 -9.10 -22.89 -5.53
C SER A 84 -8.94 -21.72 -6.49
N HIS A 85 -9.06 -20.48 -6.00
CA HIS A 85 -8.93 -19.25 -6.79
C HIS A 85 -7.81 -18.35 -6.24
N ASN A 86 -7.20 -17.55 -7.11
CA ASN A 86 -6.07 -16.67 -6.80
C ASN A 86 -6.27 -15.29 -7.45
N LEU A 87 -6.28 -14.23 -6.64
CA LEU A 87 -6.28 -12.85 -7.09
C LEU A 87 -4.90 -12.22 -6.79
N VAL A 88 -4.22 -11.72 -7.84
CA VAL A 88 -2.84 -11.22 -7.75
C VAL A 88 -2.82 -9.69 -7.64
N PHE A 89 -2.23 -9.18 -6.56
CA PHE A 89 -1.94 -7.77 -6.36
C PHE A 89 -0.45 -7.53 -6.66
N LYS A 90 -0.15 -6.65 -7.63
CA LYS A 90 1.21 -6.21 -7.94
C LYS A 90 1.33 -4.72 -7.70
N THR A 91 1.37 -4.35 -6.42
CA THR A 91 1.38 -2.94 -5.96
C THR A 91 2.71 -2.46 -5.40
N HIS A 92 3.61 -3.37 -5.02
CA HIS A 92 4.96 -3.04 -4.55
C HIS A 92 6.01 -3.22 -5.66
N GLU A 93 7.17 -2.60 -5.48
CA GLU A 93 8.33 -2.79 -6.39
C GLU A 93 9.33 -3.82 -5.87
N ARG A 94 9.27 -4.14 -4.58
CA ARG A 94 10.16 -5.11 -3.93
C ARG A 94 9.41 -6.05 -2.99
N ALA A 95 10.10 -7.11 -2.57
CA ALA A 95 9.69 -8.12 -1.62
C ALA A 95 8.76 -7.61 -0.51
N VAL A 96 7.56 -8.22 -0.41
CA VAL A 96 6.51 -7.88 0.56
C VAL A 96 6.82 -8.57 1.89
N THR A 97 7.22 -7.78 2.89
CA THR A 97 7.69 -8.26 4.19
C THR A 97 6.56 -8.63 5.13
N THR A 98 5.42 -7.94 5.00
CA THR A 98 4.36 -8.00 6.01
C THR A 98 3.00 -7.73 5.38
N ILE A 99 2.00 -8.50 5.81
CA ILE A 99 0.60 -8.40 5.38
C ILE A 99 -0.26 -8.45 6.63
N THR A 100 -1.24 -7.56 6.72
CA THR A 100 -2.22 -7.55 7.81
C THR A 100 -3.59 -7.12 7.30
N LEU A 101 -4.65 -7.66 7.90
CA LEU A 101 -6.04 -7.30 7.64
C LEU A 101 -6.69 -6.74 8.90
N ASP A 102 -7.64 -5.86 8.67
CA ASP A 102 -8.64 -5.47 9.66
C ASP A 102 -9.43 -6.71 10.12
N THR A 103 -9.80 -6.80 11.41
CA THR A 103 -10.63 -7.87 11.98
C THR A 103 -12.02 -7.99 11.34
N ALA A 104 -12.50 -6.93 10.67
CA ALA A 104 -13.71 -6.93 9.87
C ALA A 104 -13.50 -7.42 8.42
N GLY A 105 -12.25 -7.59 7.97
CA GLY A 105 -11.90 -8.00 6.61
C GLY A 105 -12.21 -6.94 5.54
N ALA A 106 -12.18 -5.65 5.89
CA ALA A 106 -12.50 -4.55 4.96
C ALA A 106 -11.26 -3.91 4.30
N ARG A 107 -10.20 -3.65 5.10
CA ARG A 107 -8.94 -3.05 4.65
C ARG A 107 -7.77 -4.00 4.87
N MET A 108 -6.88 -4.05 3.89
CA MET A 108 -5.60 -4.76 3.90
C MET A 108 -4.46 -3.75 3.89
N ILE A 109 -3.39 -4.06 4.61
CA ILE A 109 -2.13 -3.33 4.56
C ILE A 109 -1.03 -4.29 4.15
N THR A 110 -0.17 -3.82 3.25
CA THR A 110 1.06 -4.51 2.87
C THR A 110 2.25 -3.58 3.13
N GLY A 111 3.30 -4.11 3.72
CA GLY A 111 4.60 -3.44 3.86
C GLY A 111 5.66 -4.16 3.07
N SER A 112 6.67 -3.42 2.61
CA SER A 112 7.71 -3.96 1.73
C SER A 112 9.11 -3.43 2.06
N THR A 113 10.10 -4.15 1.56
CA THR A 113 11.50 -3.69 1.45
C THR A 113 11.69 -2.51 0.48
N ASP A 114 10.65 -2.11 -0.27
CA ASP A 114 10.59 -0.80 -0.94
C ASP A 114 10.35 0.37 0.03
N CYS A 115 10.27 0.08 1.34
CA CYS A 115 10.16 1.05 2.44
C CYS A 115 8.81 1.77 2.53
N THR A 116 7.83 1.36 1.71
CA THR A 116 6.46 1.87 1.76
C THR A 116 5.51 0.92 2.47
N VAL A 117 4.46 1.49 3.06
CA VAL A 117 3.27 0.81 3.57
C VAL A 117 2.11 1.20 2.68
N LYS A 118 1.51 0.23 1.99
CA LYS A 118 0.41 0.44 1.04
C LYS A 118 -0.92 -0.03 1.60
N PHE A 119 -1.90 0.88 1.53
CA PHE A 119 -3.25 0.69 2.07
C PHE A 119 -4.21 0.31 0.95
N HIS A 120 -4.92 -0.80 1.14
CA HIS A 120 -5.86 -1.38 0.19
C HIS A 120 -7.22 -1.48 0.85
N ASP A 121 -8.28 -1.06 0.15
CA ASP A 121 -9.65 -1.15 0.64
C ASP A 121 -10.46 -2.01 -0.32
N PHE A 122 -10.93 -3.17 0.13
CA PHE A 122 -11.68 -4.09 -0.72
C PHE A 122 -13.00 -3.49 -1.22
N ALA A 123 -13.55 -2.46 -0.55
CA ALA A 123 -14.71 -1.72 -1.02
C ALA A 123 -14.38 -0.76 -2.19
N SER A 124 -13.14 -0.29 -2.32
CA SER A 124 -12.70 0.57 -3.44
C SER A 124 -12.13 -0.21 -4.64
N LEU A 125 -11.55 -1.38 -4.38
CA LEU A 125 -10.90 -2.24 -5.37
C LEU A 125 -11.90 -2.82 -6.39
N THR A 126 -11.46 -2.94 -7.64
CA THR A 126 -12.21 -3.57 -8.74
C THR A 126 -11.32 -4.55 -9.49
N PRO A 127 -11.87 -5.55 -10.21
CA PRO A 127 -11.11 -6.65 -10.81
C PRO A 127 -10.02 -6.18 -11.79
N SER A 128 -10.27 -5.10 -12.53
CA SER A 128 -9.34 -4.47 -13.46
C SER A 128 -8.43 -3.39 -12.84
N THR A 129 -8.55 -3.11 -11.54
CA THR A 129 -7.82 -2.03 -10.87
C THR A 129 -7.54 -2.41 -9.41
N LEU A 130 -6.48 -3.20 -9.24
CA LEU A 130 -5.98 -3.67 -7.95
C LEU A 130 -4.84 -2.76 -7.46
N ARG A 131 -5.14 -1.48 -7.20
CA ARG A 131 -4.17 -0.47 -6.72
C ARG A 131 -4.45 -0.09 -5.27
N ALA A 132 -3.39 0.18 -4.51
CA ALA A 132 -3.49 0.81 -3.20
C ALA A 132 -4.09 2.23 -3.33
N PHE A 133 -4.93 2.64 -2.38
CA PHE A 133 -5.53 3.98 -2.39
C PHE A 133 -4.62 5.04 -1.71
N LYS A 134 -3.69 4.60 -0.86
CA LYS A 134 -2.67 5.44 -0.24
C LYS A 134 -1.38 4.63 -0.07
N SER A 135 -0.25 5.20 -0.48
CA SER A 135 1.09 4.75 -0.09
C SER A 135 1.62 5.69 0.99
N VAL A 136 2.27 5.15 2.02
CA VAL A 136 2.86 5.92 3.13
C VAL A 136 4.28 5.44 3.39
N GLU A 137 5.22 6.37 3.46
CA GLU A 137 6.55 6.14 4.02
C GLU A 137 6.51 6.46 5.53
N PRO A 138 6.65 5.47 6.44
CA PRO A 138 6.50 5.72 7.88
C PRO A 138 7.50 6.73 8.45
N ASN A 139 8.67 6.86 7.81
CA ASN A 139 9.76 7.74 8.23
C ASN A 139 9.80 9.09 7.48
N ALA A 140 8.93 9.31 6.50
CA ALA A 140 8.83 10.59 5.83
C ALA A 140 8.37 11.69 6.81
N ARG A 141 9.18 12.74 6.95
CA ARG A 141 8.83 13.93 7.73
C ARG A 141 8.17 14.94 6.80
N LYS A 142 7.02 15.47 7.21
CA LYS A 142 6.15 16.36 6.39
C LYS A 142 6.83 17.59 5.77
N ASN A 143 8.00 18.00 6.30
CA ASN A 143 8.77 19.16 5.84
C ASN A 143 10.21 18.81 5.38
N ALA A 144 10.51 17.54 5.07
CA ALA A 144 11.87 17.14 4.67
C ALA A 144 12.19 17.48 3.21
N THR A 145 12.97 18.54 3.00
CA THR A 145 13.69 18.74 1.73
C THR A 145 14.71 17.62 1.51
N SER A 146 14.37 16.68 0.63
CA SER A 146 15.28 15.74 -0.07
C SER A 146 16.23 14.86 0.76
N SER A 147 15.99 14.68 2.07
CA SER A 147 16.80 13.78 2.92
C SER A 147 15.98 13.21 4.09
N SER A 148 14.84 12.58 3.80
CA SER A 148 14.24 11.61 4.71
C SER A 148 15.06 10.31 4.65
N GLU A 149 15.46 9.79 5.81
CA GLU A 149 16.07 8.46 5.89
C GLU A 149 14.98 7.41 5.60
N ILE A 150 15.10 6.73 4.46
CA ILE A 150 14.15 5.72 3.99
C ILE A 150 14.64 4.36 4.50
N HIS A 151 13.78 3.65 5.25
CA HIS A 151 14.12 2.38 5.89
C HIS A 151 13.11 1.29 5.54
N PRO A 152 13.56 0.05 5.23
CA PRO A 152 12.67 -1.09 5.00
C PRO A 152 11.64 -1.26 6.12
N VAL A 153 10.42 -1.64 5.75
CA VAL A 153 9.38 -2.00 6.72
C VAL A 153 9.56 -3.47 7.07
N HIS A 154 9.75 -3.79 8.34
CA HIS A 154 9.80 -5.18 8.82
C HIS A 154 8.38 -5.71 9.04
N ILE A 155 7.59 -5.00 9.84
CA ILE A 155 6.26 -5.44 10.28
C ILE A 155 5.27 -4.27 10.28
N ALA A 156 4.07 -4.50 9.78
CA ALA A 156 2.90 -3.64 9.97
C ALA A 156 1.74 -4.51 10.47
N LYS A 157 1.17 -4.19 11.63
CA LYS A 157 0.07 -4.95 12.24
C LYS A 157 -1.06 -4.03 12.72
N PHE A 158 -2.28 -4.31 12.28
CA PHE A 158 -3.47 -3.74 12.92
C PHE A 158 -3.54 -4.12 14.40
N ASN A 159 -4.10 -3.23 15.20
CA ASN A 159 -4.47 -3.51 16.58
C ASN A 159 -5.66 -4.50 16.61
N PRO A 160 -5.55 -5.63 17.32
CA PRO A 160 -6.54 -6.71 17.29
C PRO A 160 -7.87 -6.34 17.97
N ILE A 161 -7.87 -5.34 18.84
CA ILE A 161 -9.08 -4.87 19.56
C ILE A 161 -9.85 -3.87 18.71
N SER A 162 -9.15 -2.95 18.03
CA SER A 162 -9.77 -1.98 17.12
C SER A 162 -8.83 -1.59 15.98
N PRO A 163 -9.25 -1.67 14.71
CA PRO A 163 -8.41 -1.42 13.53
C PRO A 163 -8.06 0.07 13.31
N SER A 164 -8.35 0.94 14.27
CA SER A 164 -8.04 2.37 14.26
C SER A 164 -6.53 2.67 14.34
N GLN A 165 -5.76 1.78 14.96
CA GLN A 165 -4.31 1.90 15.13
C GLN A 165 -3.57 0.75 14.41
N ILE A 166 -2.42 1.08 13.83
CA ILE A 166 -1.50 0.14 13.18
C ILE A 166 -0.10 0.37 13.73
N LEU A 167 0.52 -0.67 14.27
CA LEU A 167 1.93 -0.63 14.68
C LEU A 167 2.78 -0.87 13.43
N VAL A 168 3.71 0.03 13.16
CA VAL A 168 4.68 -0.10 12.07
C VAL A 168 6.09 -0.10 12.64
N VAL A 169 6.79 -1.18 12.38
CA VAL A 169 8.21 -1.40 12.69
C VAL A 169 8.98 -1.34 11.38
N SER A 170 9.82 -0.31 11.24
CA SER A 170 10.82 -0.22 10.17
C SER A 170 12.20 -0.58 10.71
N ALA A 171 13.20 -0.66 9.83
CA ALA A 171 14.61 -0.87 10.15
C ALA A 171 15.25 0.33 10.89
N THR A 172 14.64 0.73 12.01
CA THR A 172 14.97 1.91 12.83
C THR A 172 14.83 1.57 14.31
N PRO A 173 15.46 2.34 15.23
CA PRO A 173 15.25 2.20 16.67
C PRO A 173 13.92 2.79 17.18
N GLN A 174 13.09 3.35 16.29
CA GLN A 174 11.83 4.01 16.64
C GLN A 174 10.68 3.39 15.85
N ALA A 175 9.88 2.55 16.52
CA ALA A 175 8.61 2.12 15.96
C ALA A 175 7.58 3.26 16.00
N LYS A 176 6.56 3.18 15.14
CA LYS A 176 5.51 4.20 15.02
C LYS A 176 4.13 3.58 15.04
N VAL A 177 3.15 4.34 15.48
CA VAL A 177 1.73 4.01 15.37
C VAL A 177 1.11 4.91 14.31
N LEU A 178 0.53 4.30 13.29
CA LEU A 178 -0.25 4.99 12.26
C LEU A 178 -1.75 4.81 12.53
N SER A 179 -2.53 5.80 12.09
CA SER A 179 -3.99 5.71 11.95
C SER A 179 -4.36 4.74 10.83
N ARG A 180 -5.59 4.21 10.87
CA ARG A 180 -6.22 3.40 9.80
C ARG A 180 -6.19 4.05 8.41
N ASP A 181 -6.07 5.37 8.37
CA ASP A 181 -5.94 6.18 7.14
C ASP A 181 -4.48 6.57 6.82
N GLY A 182 -3.48 6.06 7.55
CA GLY A 182 -2.05 6.21 7.25
C GLY A 182 -1.35 7.43 7.84
N ASP A 183 -1.98 8.17 8.74
CA ASP A 183 -1.37 9.34 9.40
C ASP A 183 -0.68 8.96 10.72
N THR A 184 0.50 9.52 11.01
CA THR A 184 1.24 9.20 12.24
C THR A 184 0.51 9.69 13.49
N LEU A 185 0.14 8.77 14.38
CA LEU A 185 -0.47 9.03 15.68
C LEU A 185 0.58 9.17 16.78
N ALA A 186 1.56 8.25 16.81
CA ALA A 186 2.65 8.24 17.77
C ALA A 186 3.97 7.80 17.13
N GLU A 187 5.09 8.36 17.61
CA GLU A 187 6.46 7.95 17.28
C GLU A 187 7.20 7.72 18.60
N PHE A 188 7.61 6.47 18.86
CA PHE A 188 8.27 6.13 20.11
C PHE A 188 9.68 6.74 20.17
N VAL A 189 10.10 7.15 21.37
CA VAL A 189 11.39 7.82 21.57
C VAL A 189 12.58 6.89 21.28
N LYS A 190 13.63 7.43 20.67
CA LYS A 190 14.91 6.74 20.50
C LYS A 190 15.65 6.64 21.84
N GLY A 191 16.26 5.48 22.12
CA GLY A 191 17.13 5.29 23.27
C GLY A 191 18.49 5.99 23.13
N ASP A 192 19.09 6.38 24.25
CA ASP A 192 20.48 6.86 24.27
C ASP A 192 21.45 5.71 24.07
N MET A 193 22.16 5.72 22.94
CA MET A 193 23.12 4.70 22.53
C MET A 193 24.36 4.61 23.45
N TYR A 194 24.66 5.65 24.23
CA TYR A 194 25.84 5.70 25.10
C TYR A 194 25.60 5.10 26.49
N LEU A 195 24.34 4.86 26.87
CA LEU A 195 24.00 4.19 28.13
C LEU A 195 24.22 2.68 28.03
N ARG A 196 24.99 2.13 28.98
CA ARG A 196 25.32 0.69 29.01
C ARG A 196 24.22 -0.20 29.60
N ASP A 197 23.40 0.35 30.49
CA ASP A 197 22.25 -0.34 31.09
C ASP A 197 20.97 0.05 30.36
N MET A 198 20.37 -0.93 29.69
CA MET A 198 19.16 -0.75 28.89
C MET A 198 17.92 -0.42 29.71
N LYS A 199 17.95 -0.63 31.04
CA LYS A 199 16.87 -0.19 31.93
C LYS A 199 16.78 1.33 32.06
N ASN A 200 17.90 2.03 31.86
CA ASN A 200 17.98 3.48 31.98
C ASN A 200 17.74 4.21 30.65
N THR A 201 17.70 3.50 29.52
CA THR A 201 17.35 4.09 28.22
C THR A 201 15.83 4.17 28.08
N LYS A 202 15.33 5.29 27.52
CA LYS A 202 13.89 5.54 27.30
C LYS A 202 13.28 4.86 26.06
N GLY A 203 14.10 4.14 25.30
CA GLY A 203 13.69 3.48 24.07
C GLY A 203 14.78 2.56 23.53
N HIS A 204 14.53 1.96 22.37
CA HIS A 204 15.51 1.09 21.75
C HIS A 204 16.73 1.90 21.29
N ILE A 205 17.92 1.35 21.52
CA ILE A 205 19.18 2.00 21.10
C ILE A 205 19.63 1.56 19.70
N SER A 206 19.05 0.47 19.21
CA SER A 206 19.36 -0.19 17.94
C SER A 206 18.07 -0.59 17.24
N GLU A 207 18.19 -1.06 15.99
CA GLU A 207 17.09 -1.50 15.14
C GLU A 207 16.08 -2.41 15.86
N VAL A 208 14.80 -2.07 15.74
CA VAL A 208 13.65 -2.87 16.14
C VAL A 208 13.37 -3.91 15.06
N THR A 209 13.36 -5.19 15.43
CA THR A 209 13.20 -6.32 14.51
C THR A 209 11.75 -6.75 14.38
N SER A 210 10.99 -6.67 15.47
CA SER A 210 9.63 -7.19 15.54
C SER A 210 8.77 -6.41 16.54
N GLY A 211 7.44 -6.53 16.40
CA GLY A 211 6.49 -5.91 17.31
C GLY A 211 5.09 -6.47 17.16
N THR A 212 4.31 -6.36 18.23
CA THR A 212 2.91 -6.79 18.28
C THR A 212 2.12 -6.01 19.33
N TRP A 213 0.81 -5.98 19.18
CA TRP A 213 -0.11 -5.39 20.14
C TRP A 213 -0.36 -6.31 21.33
N SER A 214 -0.80 -5.75 22.45
CA SER A 214 -1.45 -6.51 23.51
C SER A 214 -2.81 -7.01 23.03
N PRO A 215 -3.21 -8.26 23.35
CA PRO A 215 -4.54 -8.79 23.04
C PRO A 215 -5.64 -8.25 23.96
N SER A 216 -5.28 -7.73 25.15
CA SER A 216 -6.21 -7.23 26.17
C SER A 216 -6.28 -5.70 26.23
N ASP A 217 -5.15 -5.02 26.09
CA ASP A 217 -5.03 -3.58 26.29
C ASP A 217 -4.83 -2.84 24.95
N TYR A 218 -5.85 -2.09 24.52
CA TYR A 218 -5.83 -1.35 23.25
C TYR A 218 -4.65 -0.38 23.11
N ASN A 219 -4.18 0.21 24.21
CA ASN A 219 -3.09 1.19 24.19
C ASN A 219 -1.69 0.58 24.35
N LEU A 220 -1.55 -0.74 24.54
CA LEU A 220 -0.25 -1.37 24.77
C LEU A 220 0.25 -2.13 23.54
N CYS A 221 1.53 -1.93 23.22
CA CYS A 221 2.24 -2.76 22.26
C CYS A 221 3.65 -3.09 22.78
N VAL A 222 4.18 -4.24 22.35
CA VAL A 222 5.56 -4.66 22.61
C VAL A 222 6.38 -4.55 21.34
N THR A 223 7.63 -4.10 21.47
CA THR A 223 8.65 -4.13 20.42
C THR A 223 9.86 -4.91 20.89
N ALA A 224 10.51 -5.62 19.98
CA ALA A 224 11.70 -6.42 20.21
C ALA A 224 12.86 -5.87 19.36
N GLY A 225 14.06 -5.76 19.95
CA GLY A 225 15.20 -5.10 19.33
C GLY A 225 16.45 -5.96 19.23
N THR A 226 17.32 -5.56 18.30
CA THR A 226 18.70 -6.04 18.21
C THR A 226 19.56 -5.65 19.44
N ASP A 227 19.06 -4.77 20.31
CA ASP A 227 19.69 -4.32 21.56
C ASP A 227 19.49 -5.26 22.77
N SER A 228 19.06 -6.50 22.54
CA SER A 228 18.74 -7.51 23.57
C SER A 228 17.58 -7.11 24.49
N THR A 229 16.71 -6.18 24.07
CA THR A 229 15.52 -5.82 24.85
C THR A 229 14.20 -6.09 24.14
N LEU A 230 13.18 -6.33 24.95
CA LEU A 230 11.80 -6.03 24.61
C LEU A 230 11.33 -4.82 25.42
N ARG A 231 10.51 -3.99 24.82
CA ARG A 231 9.92 -2.81 25.45
C ARG A 231 8.43 -2.83 25.27
N ILE A 232 7.71 -2.68 26.37
CA ILE A 232 6.26 -2.48 26.36
C ILE A 232 6.03 -0.98 26.40
N TRP A 233 5.24 -0.49 25.46
CA TRP A 233 4.93 0.91 25.27
C TRP A 233 3.47 1.18 25.54
N ASP A 234 3.16 2.38 26.03
CA ASP A 234 1.82 2.93 26.01
C ASP A 234 1.75 3.95 24.85
N VAL A 235 0.77 3.80 23.96
CA VAL A 235 0.59 4.72 22.82
C VAL A 235 0.30 6.16 23.29
N ASN A 236 -0.23 6.34 24.51
CA ASN A 236 -0.53 7.65 25.08
C ASN A 236 0.72 8.38 25.64
N ASP A 237 1.76 7.64 26.06
CA ASP A 237 3.08 8.23 26.41
C ASP A 237 4.19 7.66 25.52
N PRO A 238 4.36 8.16 24.28
CA PRO A 238 5.42 7.70 23.40
C PRO A 238 6.83 8.17 23.83
N ARG A 239 6.95 8.99 24.89
CA ARG A 239 8.22 9.56 25.37
C ARG A 239 8.95 8.67 26.37
N SER A 240 8.34 7.58 26.81
CA SER A 240 8.99 6.56 27.64
C SER A 240 8.36 5.18 27.40
N GLN A 241 9.15 4.11 27.57
CA GLN A 241 8.56 2.78 27.67
C GLN A 241 7.90 2.60 29.04
N LYS A 242 6.80 1.85 29.07
CA LYS A 242 6.12 1.42 30.30
C LYS A 242 6.96 0.39 31.07
N GLU A 243 7.55 -0.57 30.35
CA GLU A 243 8.39 -1.64 30.93
C GLU A 243 9.59 -1.99 30.03
N VAL A 244 10.72 -2.39 30.64
CA VAL A 244 11.92 -2.89 29.94
C VAL A 244 12.21 -4.33 30.33
N ILE A 245 12.16 -5.21 29.34
CA ILE A 245 12.55 -6.61 29.48
C ILE A 245 13.93 -6.79 28.85
N VAL A 246 14.95 -7.00 29.68
CA VAL A 246 16.31 -7.26 29.19
C VAL A 246 16.53 -8.76 29.08
N HIS A 247 16.63 -9.28 27.86
CA HIS A 247 17.00 -10.67 27.64
C HIS A 247 18.48 -10.86 28.00
N ARG A 248 18.76 -11.87 28.83
CA ARG A 248 20.12 -12.24 29.25
C ARG A 248 20.46 -13.61 28.69
N SER A 249 21.15 -13.63 27.56
CA SER A 249 21.59 -14.86 26.90
C SER A 249 22.47 -15.68 27.85
N ARG A 250 22.31 -17.01 27.80
CA ARG A 250 23.20 -17.96 28.48
C ARG A 250 24.08 -18.75 27.52
N ALA A 251 24.10 -18.39 26.23
CA ALA A 251 24.97 -19.02 25.26
C ALA A 251 26.45 -18.69 25.53
N ALA A 252 27.33 -19.67 25.32
CA ALA A 252 28.78 -19.47 25.45
C ALA A 252 29.26 -18.39 24.48
N GLY A 253 30.13 -17.48 24.95
CA GLY A 253 30.65 -16.37 24.12
C GLY A 253 29.73 -15.17 23.93
N SER A 254 28.42 -15.27 24.24
CA SER A 254 27.44 -14.17 24.04
C SER A 254 27.61 -12.95 24.97
N ALA A 255 28.48 -13.05 25.99
CA ALA A 255 28.66 -12.05 27.05
C ALA A 255 27.33 -11.60 27.73
N GLY A 256 26.31 -12.46 27.72
CA GLY A 256 24.99 -12.18 28.28
C GLY A 256 24.04 -11.41 27.36
N ARG A 257 24.38 -11.19 26.08
CA ARG A 257 23.59 -10.43 25.11
C ARG A 257 23.30 -11.27 23.85
N SER A 258 22.06 -11.27 23.41
CA SER A 258 21.64 -11.83 22.11
C SER A 258 20.58 -10.94 21.47
N ARG A 259 20.47 -10.94 20.14
CA ARG A 259 19.49 -10.11 19.42
C ARG A 259 18.11 -10.74 19.54
N MET A 260 17.08 -9.96 19.84
CA MET A 260 15.70 -10.46 19.74
C MET A 260 15.27 -10.44 18.27
N THR A 261 14.73 -11.55 17.76
CA THR A 261 14.38 -11.74 16.35
C THR A 261 12.87 -11.57 16.09
N ALA A 262 12.03 -12.21 16.90
CA ALA A 262 10.57 -12.15 16.80
C ALA A 262 9.90 -12.08 18.18
N VAL A 263 8.69 -11.51 18.22
CA VAL A 263 7.84 -11.43 19.43
C VAL A 263 6.38 -11.69 19.10
N ALA A 264 5.71 -12.44 19.97
CA ALA A 264 4.29 -12.74 19.92
C ALA A 264 3.66 -12.50 21.30
N TRP A 265 2.45 -11.95 21.32
CA TRP A 265 1.68 -11.68 22.54
C TRP A 265 0.24 -12.10 22.25
N ALA A 266 -0.26 -13.08 23.01
CA ALA A 266 -1.56 -13.68 22.78
C ALA A 266 -2.30 -13.95 24.09
N SER A 267 -3.62 -14.05 23.97
CA SER A 267 -4.54 -14.47 25.03
C SER A 267 -5.09 -15.84 24.66
N PRO A 268 -5.07 -16.85 25.55
CA PRO A 268 -5.67 -18.15 25.27
C PRO A 268 -7.18 -18.04 25.04
N ALA A 269 -7.71 -18.65 23.98
CA ALA A 269 -9.13 -18.57 23.64
C ALA A 269 -10.06 -19.24 24.66
N GLN A 270 -9.53 -20.19 25.45
CA GLN A 270 -10.25 -20.85 26.54
C GLN A 270 -10.39 -19.99 27.81
N GLY A 271 -9.85 -18.77 27.80
CA GLY A 271 -9.68 -17.94 28.99
C GLY A 271 -8.46 -18.38 29.80
N GLY A 272 -7.53 -17.46 30.00
CA GLY A 272 -6.29 -17.72 30.74
C GLY A 272 -5.43 -16.46 30.85
N PRO A 273 -4.31 -16.52 31.57
CA PRO A 273 -3.35 -15.41 31.60
C PRO A 273 -2.80 -15.15 30.20
N ASN A 274 -2.61 -13.88 29.86
CA ASN A 274 -1.91 -13.51 28.63
C ASN A 274 -0.49 -14.09 28.64
N ALA A 275 0.05 -14.41 27.47
CA ALA A 275 1.43 -14.87 27.30
C ALA A 275 2.19 -13.93 26.35
N LEU A 276 3.39 -13.51 26.77
CA LEU A 276 4.34 -12.78 25.95
C LEU A 276 5.53 -13.70 25.68
N ILE A 277 5.82 -13.99 24.42
CA ILE A 277 6.87 -14.94 24.01
C ILE A 277 7.77 -14.27 22.98
N ALA A 278 9.07 -14.51 23.07
CA ALA A 278 10.04 -13.96 22.14
C ALA A 278 11.17 -14.95 21.83
N SER A 279 11.69 -14.86 20.61
CA SER A 279 12.86 -15.60 20.14
C SER A 279 14.09 -14.73 20.13
N ALA A 280 15.22 -15.28 20.58
CA ALA A 280 16.53 -14.66 20.49
C ALA A 280 17.41 -15.46 19.52
N LEU A 281 18.34 -14.76 18.85
CA LEU A 281 19.26 -15.30 17.85
C LEU A 281 20.19 -16.42 18.40
N ASP A 282 20.28 -16.59 19.72
CA ASP A 282 21.10 -17.61 20.36
C ASP A 282 20.44 -19.00 20.41
N GLY A 283 19.34 -19.19 19.67
CA GLY A 283 18.54 -20.40 19.64
C GLY A 283 17.45 -20.46 20.72
N SER A 284 17.35 -19.45 21.59
CA SER A 284 16.44 -19.49 22.74
C SER A 284 15.05 -18.90 22.46
N LEU A 285 14.05 -19.47 23.13
CA LEU A 285 12.70 -18.93 23.29
C LEU A 285 12.47 -18.60 24.75
N VAL A 286 11.92 -17.42 25.01
CA VAL A 286 11.68 -16.92 26.37
C VAL A 286 10.24 -16.46 26.50
N MET A 287 9.58 -16.86 27.58
CA MET A 287 8.19 -16.56 27.87
C MET A 287 8.05 -15.79 29.18
N TRP A 288 7.16 -14.81 29.20
CA TRP A 288 6.70 -14.06 30.36
C TRP A 288 5.17 -14.11 30.44
N GLY A 289 4.62 -13.87 31.64
CA GLY A 289 3.20 -13.52 31.75
C GLY A 289 2.95 -12.18 31.06
N GLY A 290 1.92 -12.09 30.22
CA GLY A 290 1.61 -10.90 29.43
C GLY A 290 1.23 -9.69 30.28
N ASP A 291 0.65 -9.92 31.46
CA ASP A 291 0.28 -8.86 32.42
C ASP A 291 1.38 -8.65 33.49
N GLY A 292 2.55 -9.26 33.30
CA GLY A 292 3.69 -9.24 34.21
C GLY A 292 3.65 -10.32 35.32
N PRO A 293 4.62 -10.33 36.24
CA PRO A 293 5.80 -9.45 36.28
C PRO A 293 6.87 -9.85 35.23
N PHE A 294 7.48 -8.85 34.58
CA PHE A 294 8.46 -9.08 33.51
C PHE A 294 9.92 -9.20 33.99
N ASN A 295 10.15 -9.08 35.31
CA ASN A 295 11.49 -9.06 35.91
C ASN A 295 12.26 -10.40 35.78
N ARG A 296 11.56 -11.51 35.59
CA ARG A 296 12.08 -12.85 35.31
C ARG A 296 11.18 -13.53 34.27
N PRO A 297 11.74 -14.37 33.39
CA PRO A 297 10.90 -15.20 32.53
C PRO A 297 10.14 -16.25 33.34
N SER A 298 8.93 -16.57 32.88
CA SER A 298 8.11 -17.68 33.36
C SER A 298 8.66 -19.02 32.85
N ALA A 299 9.17 -19.06 31.62
CA ALA A 299 9.86 -20.21 31.04
C ALA A 299 10.92 -19.78 30.03
N GLU A 300 11.90 -20.65 29.79
CA GLU A 300 12.99 -20.45 28.83
C GLU A 300 13.40 -21.80 28.23
N ILE A 301 13.46 -21.87 26.89
CA ILE A 301 13.88 -23.05 26.13
C ILE A 301 15.10 -22.63 25.32
N LYS A 302 16.29 -23.15 25.64
CA LYS A 302 17.57 -22.60 25.16
C LYS A 302 17.99 -23.05 23.76
N ASP A 303 17.62 -24.28 23.40
CA ASP A 303 17.95 -24.94 22.15
C ASP A 303 16.66 -25.19 21.36
N ALA A 304 15.79 -24.18 21.34
CA ALA A 304 14.50 -24.23 20.63
C ALA A 304 14.70 -24.26 19.12
N HIS A 305 15.69 -23.51 18.63
CA HIS A 305 16.09 -23.53 17.24
C HIS A 305 17.61 -23.47 17.13
N THR A 306 18.11 -23.68 15.92
CA THR A 306 19.54 -23.61 15.63
C THR A 306 20.12 -22.24 16.00
N LYS A 307 21.23 -22.25 16.74
CA LYS A 307 21.92 -21.02 17.16
C LYS A 307 22.42 -20.22 15.96
N ASP A 308 22.45 -18.90 16.11
CA ASP A 308 22.86 -17.93 15.10
C ASP A 308 22.01 -17.95 13.81
N THR A 309 20.82 -18.58 13.84
CA THR A 309 19.85 -18.54 12.73
C THR A 309 18.69 -17.58 13.02
N TRP A 310 18.28 -16.83 11.99
CA TRP A 310 17.23 -15.83 12.16
C TRP A 310 15.84 -16.48 12.23
N THR A 311 15.08 -16.15 13.27
CA THR A 311 13.66 -16.50 13.40
C THR A 311 12.84 -15.51 12.56
N SER A 312 12.17 -15.97 11.49
CA SER A 312 11.31 -15.11 10.67
C SER A 312 9.97 -14.83 11.34
N GLY A 313 9.40 -15.84 12.00
CA GLY A 313 8.03 -15.81 12.49
C GLY A 313 7.90 -16.48 13.84
N LEU A 314 7.05 -15.89 14.68
CA LEU A 314 6.61 -16.46 15.94
C LEU A 314 5.10 -16.25 16.01
N ASP A 315 4.36 -17.33 16.21
CA ASP A 315 2.91 -17.30 16.30
C ASP A 315 2.42 -18.20 17.44
N ILE A 316 1.29 -17.83 18.04
CA ILE A 316 0.68 -18.52 19.18
C ILE A 316 -0.73 -18.88 18.77
N SER A 317 -1.02 -20.19 18.67
CA SER A 317 -2.36 -20.63 18.30
C SER A 317 -3.37 -20.38 19.43
N PRO A 318 -4.67 -20.24 19.11
CA PRO A 318 -5.70 -19.93 20.10
C PRO A 318 -5.84 -20.96 21.24
N ASP A 319 -5.40 -22.20 21.02
CA ASP A 319 -5.32 -23.27 22.03
C ASP A 319 -4.10 -23.15 22.98
N GLY A 320 -3.26 -22.14 22.80
CA GLY A 320 -2.09 -21.85 23.64
C GLY A 320 -0.79 -22.53 23.21
N ARG A 321 -0.76 -23.22 22.06
CA ARG A 321 0.49 -23.80 21.53
C ARG A 321 1.35 -22.75 20.83
N LEU A 322 2.67 -22.93 20.90
CA LEU A 322 3.64 -22.07 20.25
C LEU A 322 4.10 -22.66 18.91
N LYS A 323 4.23 -21.82 17.90
CA LYS A 323 4.87 -22.15 16.62
C LYS A 323 5.98 -21.18 16.30
N VAL A 324 7.13 -21.72 15.94
CA VAL A 324 8.36 -20.95 15.70
C VAL A 324 8.87 -21.30 14.31
N GLN A 325 9.07 -20.27 13.48
CA GLN A 325 9.57 -20.41 12.12
C GLN A 325 10.95 -19.78 11.99
N THR A 326 11.92 -20.56 11.55
CA THR A 326 13.30 -20.13 11.26
C THR A 326 13.58 -20.11 9.78
N THR A 327 14.40 -19.15 9.32
CA THR A 327 14.64 -18.93 7.88
C THR A 327 15.74 -19.80 7.27
N TYR A 328 16.64 -20.34 8.08
CA TYR A 328 17.94 -20.82 7.58
C TYR A 328 18.07 -22.35 7.50
N ASN A 329 17.19 -23.08 8.18
CA ASN A 329 17.11 -24.53 8.10
C ASN A 329 15.65 -24.90 7.82
N ASP A 330 15.43 -25.79 6.86
CA ASP A 330 14.11 -26.17 6.32
C ASP A 330 13.20 -26.91 7.34
N GLY A 331 13.63 -27.05 8.59
CA GLY A 331 12.88 -27.67 9.68
C GLY A 331 12.07 -26.69 10.52
N LEU A 332 10.75 -26.83 10.51
CA LEU A 332 9.85 -26.17 11.47
C LEU A 332 10.02 -26.75 12.89
N ALA A 333 10.51 -25.93 13.82
CA ALA A 333 10.53 -26.26 15.24
C ALA A 333 9.13 -26.05 15.88
N CYS A 334 8.23 -27.03 15.70
CA CYS A 334 6.95 -27.08 16.41
C CYS A 334 7.14 -27.43 17.89
N ILE A 335 7.40 -26.43 18.73
CA ILE A 335 7.68 -26.63 20.16
C ILE A 335 6.39 -26.62 20.96
N ARG A 336 5.94 -27.82 21.30
CA ARG A 336 4.83 -28.07 22.22
C ARG A 336 5.23 -27.72 23.66
N ILE A 337 4.74 -26.58 24.15
CA ILE A 337 4.60 -26.32 25.58
C ILE A 337 3.22 -26.87 25.98
N GLU A 338 3.16 -27.78 26.96
CA GLU A 338 1.96 -28.60 27.17
C GLU A 338 0.83 -27.89 27.94
N ILE A 339 -0.17 -27.42 27.20
CA ILE A 339 -1.59 -27.59 27.53
C ILE A 339 -2.29 -28.11 26.26
N LEU A 340 -3.25 -29.02 26.39
CA LEU A 340 -3.90 -29.77 25.29
C LEU A 340 -5.30 -29.20 24.93
N PRO A 341 -5.89 -29.43 23.74
CA PRO A 341 -5.28 -29.56 22.39
C PRO A 341 -6.09 -29.02 21.15
N TYR A 342 -5.41 -28.49 20.09
CA TYR A 342 -5.65 -28.50 18.60
C TYR A 342 -5.83 -27.17 17.79
N ILE A 343 -5.48 -27.22 16.46
CA ILE A 343 -5.65 -26.24 15.31
C ILE A 343 -4.53 -25.18 15.10
N LYS A 344 -4.04 -24.77 13.88
CA LYS A 344 -3.95 -25.40 12.52
C LYS A 344 -2.54 -25.28 11.83
N HIS A 345 -2.21 -24.42 10.82
CA HIS A 345 -1.01 -24.60 9.90
C HIS A 345 -0.22 -23.34 9.40
N THR A 346 0.99 -23.56 8.83
CA THR A 346 1.80 -22.57 8.05
C THR A 346 2.81 -23.28 7.10
N VAL A 347 3.48 -22.51 6.23
CA VAL A 347 4.09 -22.83 4.92
C VAL A 347 5.59 -23.19 4.97
N LEU A 348 6.07 -24.12 4.11
CA LEU A 348 7.49 -24.46 3.93
C LEU A 348 8.06 -24.05 2.55
N SER A 349 9.39 -23.96 2.49
CA SER A 349 10.18 -24.05 1.26
C SER A 349 11.30 -25.05 1.49
N GLU A 350 11.38 -26.11 0.67
CA GLU A 350 12.51 -27.07 0.69
C GLU A 350 13.37 -26.90 -0.56
N ARG A 351 14.66 -27.25 -0.43
CA ARG A 351 15.63 -27.26 -1.51
C ARG A 351 16.16 -28.68 -1.73
N GLU A 352 15.64 -29.39 -2.73
CA GLU A 352 16.18 -30.71 -3.10
C GLU A 352 17.62 -30.61 -3.63
N LEU A 353 18.58 -31.02 -2.80
CA LEU A 353 19.97 -31.22 -3.23
C LEU A 353 20.14 -32.59 -3.90
N THR A 354 19.79 -32.68 -5.19
CA THR A 354 20.36 -33.75 -6.03
C THR A 354 21.72 -33.31 -6.57
N SER A 355 22.76 -34.11 -6.31
CA SER A 355 24.13 -33.77 -6.70
C SER A 355 24.34 -33.94 -8.21
N SER A 356 24.06 -32.91 -8.99
CA SER A 356 24.50 -32.80 -10.37
C SER A 356 25.07 -31.40 -10.65
N ARG A 357 26.19 -31.34 -11.39
CA ARG A 357 26.90 -30.09 -11.66
C ARG A 357 26.17 -29.30 -12.75
N GLY A 358 25.68 -28.11 -12.40
CA GLY A 358 25.35 -27.05 -13.36
C GLY A 358 23.90 -27.03 -13.83
N SER A 359 23.05 -26.33 -13.08
CA SER A 359 21.82 -25.69 -13.55
C SER A 359 21.45 -24.56 -12.58
N GLU A 360 20.76 -23.54 -13.06
CA GLU A 360 20.42 -22.34 -12.27
C GLU A 360 19.36 -22.66 -11.19
N ASP A 361 19.63 -22.28 -9.94
CA ASP A 361 18.77 -22.54 -8.78
C ASP A 361 17.39 -21.87 -8.93
N ARG A 362 16.33 -22.64 -9.18
CA ARG A 362 14.93 -22.17 -9.12
C ARG A 362 14.36 -22.45 -7.74
N THR A 363 13.97 -21.41 -7.01
CA THR A 363 13.35 -21.53 -5.68
C THR A 363 11.84 -21.45 -5.80
N SER A 364 11.13 -22.41 -5.23
CA SER A 364 9.66 -22.43 -5.22
C SER A 364 9.14 -22.72 -3.81
N ALA A 365 8.05 -22.08 -3.41
CA ALA A 365 7.54 -22.12 -2.04
C ALA A 365 6.11 -22.66 -1.98
N TYR A 366 5.84 -23.46 -0.95
CA TYR A 366 4.71 -24.38 -0.90
C TYR A 366 3.88 -24.19 0.36
N ILE A 367 2.56 -23.97 0.20
CA ILE A 367 1.66 -24.03 1.35
C ILE A 367 1.56 -25.49 1.79
N GLU A 368 2.15 -25.77 2.95
CA GLU A 368 2.06 -27.06 3.62
C GLU A 368 0.97 -27.02 4.70
N SER A 369 0.26 -28.14 4.85
CA SER A 369 -0.79 -28.32 5.83
C SER A 369 -0.41 -29.44 6.79
N CYS A 370 0.23 -29.11 7.92
CA CYS A 370 0.64 -30.06 8.95
C CYS A 370 -0.54 -30.69 9.75
N TYR A 371 -1.47 -31.41 9.11
CA TYR A 371 -2.36 -32.37 9.79
C TYR A 371 -2.98 -33.40 8.84
N PRO A 372 -3.08 -34.70 9.21
CA PRO A 372 -2.46 -35.38 10.34
C PRO A 372 -1.18 -36.14 9.94
N GLN A 373 -0.13 -35.98 10.75
CA GLN A 373 1.12 -36.77 10.81
C GLN A 373 2.01 -36.89 9.56
N THR A 374 1.55 -36.59 8.34
CA THR A 374 2.43 -36.34 7.20
C THR A 374 2.32 -34.88 6.74
N PRO A 375 3.46 -34.21 6.45
CA PRO A 375 3.44 -32.91 5.80
C PRO A 375 2.88 -33.08 4.39
N LYS A 376 1.61 -32.71 4.17
CA LYS A 376 1.05 -32.69 2.82
C LYS A 376 1.41 -31.34 2.19
N MET A 377 2.30 -31.38 1.20
CA MET A 377 2.61 -30.26 0.32
C MET A 377 1.37 -29.99 -0.56
N VAL A 378 0.59 -28.93 -0.25
CA VAL A 378 -0.76 -28.78 -0.84
C VAL A 378 -0.76 -27.94 -2.12
N THR A 379 -0.15 -26.75 -2.20
CA THR A 379 -0.03 -26.03 -3.49
C THR A 379 1.16 -25.08 -3.61
N LEU A 380 1.67 -24.95 -4.85
CA LEU A 380 2.54 -23.86 -5.31
C LEU A 380 1.74 -22.56 -5.53
N VAL A 381 2.05 -21.49 -4.80
CA VAL A 381 1.36 -20.19 -4.97
C VAL A 381 2.13 -19.29 -5.93
N THR A 382 3.43 -19.14 -5.71
CA THR A 382 4.37 -18.41 -6.57
C THR A 382 5.43 -19.36 -7.10
N PRO A 383 5.33 -19.82 -8.36
CA PRO A 383 6.45 -20.43 -9.06
C PRO A 383 7.66 -19.49 -9.05
N ASP A 384 8.86 -20.05 -8.93
CA ASP A 384 10.14 -19.35 -9.05
C ASP A 384 10.39 -18.17 -8.06
N SER A 385 9.58 -18.00 -7.01
CA SER A 385 9.80 -16.99 -5.97
C SER A 385 9.41 -17.46 -4.57
N PRO A 386 10.24 -17.22 -3.53
CA PRO A 386 9.92 -17.59 -2.16
C PRO A 386 8.82 -16.69 -1.55
N LEU A 387 7.97 -17.32 -0.73
CA LEU A 387 6.99 -16.65 0.11
C LEU A 387 7.68 -16.12 1.38
N ILE A 388 7.37 -14.89 1.75
CA ILE A 388 7.96 -14.18 2.92
C ILE A 388 6.95 -14.05 4.04
N SER A 389 5.71 -13.68 3.71
CA SER A 389 4.65 -13.46 4.68
C SER A 389 3.38 -14.21 4.26
N VAL A 390 2.67 -14.74 5.26
CA VAL A 390 1.42 -15.49 5.08
C VAL A 390 0.46 -15.05 6.18
N TYR A 391 -0.79 -14.77 5.82
CA TYR A 391 -1.84 -14.34 6.74
C TYR A 391 -3.17 -14.98 6.35
N TRP A 392 -3.76 -15.79 7.23
CA TRP A 392 -5.11 -16.34 7.04
C TRP A 392 -6.08 -15.52 7.88
N HIS A 393 -7.10 -14.95 7.23
CA HIS A 393 -8.17 -14.28 7.95
C HIS A 393 -9.29 -15.27 8.27
N GLU A 394 -9.41 -15.64 9.55
CA GLU A 394 -10.45 -16.56 10.07
C GLU A 394 -11.85 -16.10 9.67
N LYS A 395 -12.10 -14.78 9.81
CA LYS A 395 -13.29 -14.05 9.34
C LYS A 395 -13.68 -14.50 7.93
N LEU A 396 -12.99 -13.92 6.93
CA LEU A 396 -13.32 -14.07 5.51
C LEU A 396 -13.12 -15.50 4.96
N ASN A 397 -12.42 -16.35 5.71
CA ASN A 397 -11.85 -17.62 5.26
C ASN A 397 -11.04 -17.46 3.96
N GLN A 398 -10.05 -16.57 3.98
CA GLN A 398 -9.18 -16.24 2.83
C GLN A 398 -7.73 -16.18 3.29
N ILE A 399 -6.81 -16.72 2.47
CA ILE A 399 -5.37 -16.77 2.76
C ILE A 399 -4.68 -15.74 1.87
N ILE A 400 -3.86 -14.87 2.47
CA ILE A 400 -3.05 -13.88 1.76
C ILE A 400 -1.58 -14.25 1.92
N THR A 401 -0.82 -14.23 0.83
CA THR A 401 0.64 -14.48 0.85
C THR A 401 1.40 -13.36 0.14
N GLY A 402 2.53 -12.94 0.68
CA GLY A 402 3.44 -11.95 0.09
C GLY A 402 4.77 -12.60 -0.27
N SER A 403 5.24 -12.35 -1.49
CA SER A 403 6.42 -13.00 -2.07
C SER A 403 7.59 -12.02 -2.29
N ALA A 404 8.77 -12.59 -2.52
CA ALA A 404 9.99 -11.81 -2.80
C ALA A 404 9.93 -11.04 -4.13
N ASN A 405 9.15 -11.51 -5.11
CA ASN A 405 8.93 -10.86 -6.42
C ASN A 405 7.99 -9.63 -6.39
N ALA A 406 7.68 -9.10 -5.20
CA ALA A 406 6.79 -7.94 -4.97
C ALA A 406 5.29 -8.17 -5.25
N GLU A 407 4.87 -9.42 -5.42
CA GLU A 407 3.48 -9.80 -5.61
C GLU A 407 2.83 -10.18 -4.26
N THR A 408 1.51 -10.00 -4.19
CA THR A 408 0.68 -10.42 -3.06
C THR A 408 -0.49 -11.20 -3.62
N HIS A 409 -0.64 -12.46 -3.20
CA HIS A 409 -1.68 -13.37 -3.67
C HIS A 409 -2.78 -13.49 -2.62
N LEU A 410 -4.03 -13.30 -3.05
CA LEU A 410 -5.22 -13.51 -2.24
C LEU A 410 -5.92 -14.79 -2.73
N LEU A 411 -5.76 -15.85 -1.95
CA LEU A 411 -6.37 -17.15 -2.19
C LEU A 411 -7.74 -17.21 -1.53
N TYR A 412 -8.72 -17.69 -2.28
CA TYR A 412 -10.10 -17.84 -1.83
C TYR A 412 -10.78 -19.02 -2.52
N ASN A 413 -11.90 -19.48 -1.96
CA ASN A 413 -12.81 -20.43 -2.61
C ASN A 413 -14.23 -19.82 -2.63
N PRO A 414 -14.88 -19.64 -3.80
CA PRO A 414 -16.22 -19.04 -3.89
C PRO A 414 -17.33 -19.67 -3.03
N SER A 415 -17.19 -20.95 -2.64
CA SER A 415 -18.16 -21.63 -1.76
C SER A 415 -17.86 -21.49 -0.26
N LEU A 416 -16.58 -21.39 0.13
CA LEU A 416 -16.14 -21.42 1.54
C LEU A 416 -15.70 -20.05 2.09
N SER A 417 -15.27 -19.15 1.20
CA SER A 417 -14.86 -17.79 1.53
C SER A 417 -16.04 -16.83 1.43
N HIS A 418 -16.00 -15.71 2.15
CA HIS A 418 -17.00 -14.65 2.03
C HIS A 418 -16.36 -13.26 2.02
N ASN A 419 -17.05 -12.27 1.45
CA ASN A 419 -16.57 -10.87 1.29
C ASN A 419 -15.14 -10.82 0.70
N GLY A 420 -14.32 -9.81 1.03
CA GLY A 420 -12.92 -9.72 0.61
C GLY A 420 -12.75 -9.84 -0.91
N ALA A 421 -12.05 -10.88 -1.37
CA ALA A 421 -11.91 -11.24 -2.78
C ALA A 421 -13.26 -11.25 -3.53
N LEU A 422 -14.30 -11.88 -2.98
CA LEU A 422 -15.62 -11.97 -3.62
C LEU A 422 -16.31 -10.61 -3.76
N MET A 423 -16.03 -9.66 -2.86
CA MET A 423 -16.53 -8.29 -2.99
C MET A 423 -15.78 -7.51 -4.08
N ILE A 424 -14.51 -7.82 -4.35
CA ILE A 424 -13.82 -7.28 -5.52
C ILE A 424 -14.43 -7.88 -6.79
N MET A 425 -14.65 -9.20 -6.80
CA MET A 425 -15.08 -9.96 -7.97
C MET A 425 -16.57 -9.80 -8.31
N SER A 426 -17.42 -9.33 -7.40
CA SER A 426 -18.81 -8.99 -7.72
C SER A 426 -18.98 -7.63 -8.39
N LYS A 427 -17.93 -6.79 -8.45
CA LYS A 427 -18.00 -5.45 -9.06
C LYS A 427 -17.68 -5.46 -10.54
N ALA A 428 -18.40 -4.62 -11.29
CA ALA A 428 -18.08 -4.32 -12.67
C ALA A 428 -16.64 -3.79 -12.82
N PRO A 429 -15.83 -4.36 -13.74
CA PRO A 429 -14.52 -3.81 -14.08
C PRO A 429 -14.63 -2.36 -14.53
N LYS A 430 -13.77 -1.48 -14.00
CA LYS A 430 -13.69 -0.08 -14.46
C LYS A 430 -13.33 -0.05 -15.94
N ARG A 431 -14.13 0.66 -16.73
CA ARG A 431 -13.86 0.93 -18.15
C ARG A 431 -12.70 1.93 -18.22
N ARG A 432 -11.52 1.44 -18.60
CA ARG A 432 -10.33 2.28 -18.80
C ARG A 432 -10.54 3.21 -20.00
N HIS A 433 -10.03 4.43 -19.94
CA HIS A 433 -9.85 5.22 -21.15
C HIS A 433 -8.76 4.59 -22.01
N VAL A 434 -8.72 4.88 -23.32
CA VAL A 434 -7.68 4.35 -24.22
C VAL A 434 -6.29 4.86 -23.82
N ASP A 435 -6.22 6.03 -23.17
CA ASP A 435 -4.98 6.63 -22.67
C ASP A 435 -4.61 6.20 -21.23
N ASP A 436 -5.45 5.41 -20.53
CA ASP A 436 -5.19 4.97 -19.14
C ASP A 436 -4.24 3.74 -19.11
N ASP A 437 -3.08 3.82 -19.75
CA ASP A 437 -2.09 2.74 -19.78
C ASP A 437 -1.43 2.55 -18.40
N PRO A 438 -1.44 1.33 -17.81
CA PRO A 438 -0.95 1.14 -16.44
C PRO A 438 0.55 1.42 -16.27
N ASN A 439 1.31 1.37 -17.36
CA ASN A 439 2.76 1.56 -17.41
C ASN A 439 3.16 3.02 -17.68
N PHE A 440 2.23 3.88 -18.11
CA PHE A 440 2.48 5.28 -18.48
C PHE A 440 1.63 6.30 -17.71
N THR A 441 0.46 5.91 -17.21
CA THR A 441 -0.34 6.74 -16.30
C THR A 441 0.30 6.75 -14.91
N THR A 442 0.70 7.93 -14.44
CA THR A 442 1.34 8.14 -13.13
C THR A 442 0.56 7.46 -12.01
N ASP A 443 1.26 6.69 -11.16
CA ASP A 443 0.61 6.00 -10.05
C ASP A 443 0.19 6.99 -8.97
N ILE A 444 -1.13 7.21 -8.87
CA ILE A 444 -1.76 8.08 -7.85
C ILE A 444 -1.55 7.52 -6.43
N SER A 445 -1.12 6.27 -6.25
CA SER A 445 -0.80 5.74 -4.91
C SER A 445 0.37 6.47 -4.24
N LEU A 446 1.31 7.00 -5.03
CA LEU A 446 2.25 8.05 -4.62
C LEU A 446 1.50 9.39 -4.56
N GLY A 447 0.68 9.54 -3.53
CA GLY A 447 -0.19 10.69 -3.37
C GLY A 447 0.59 12.00 -3.39
N PHE A 448 0.01 13.02 -4.02
CA PHE A 448 0.49 14.40 -3.95
C PHE A 448 0.58 14.83 -2.47
N SER A 449 1.80 14.80 -1.91
CA SER A 449 2.13 15.61 -0.76
C SER A 449 1.93 17.08 -1.16
N GLY A 450 1.16 17.80 -0.34
CA GLY A 450 0.57 19.09 -0.72
C GLY A 450 1.57 20.11 -1.27
N GLU A 451 1.08 20.90 -2.23
CA GLU A 451 1.81 21.87 -3.05
C GLU A 451 2.87 22.68 -2.28
N GLY A 452 4.14 22.36 -2.53
CA GLY A 452 5.25 23.31 -2.39
C GLY A 452 5.57 23.90 -3.76
N ILE A 453 5.31 25.20 -3.96
CA ILE A 453 5.69 25.91 -5.20
C ILE A 453 7.22 25.99 -5.23
N VAL A 454 7.87 25.07 -5.94
CA VAL A 454 9.34 25.06 -6.11
C VAL A 454 9.74 26.12 -7.14
N ASN A 455 10.06 27.32 -6.65
CA ASN A 455 10.82 28.29 -7.40
C ASN A 455 12.28 27.82 -7.57
N GLY A 456 12.62 27.30 -8.74
CA GLY A 456 13.93 27.44 -9.40
C GLY A 456 15.21 26.91 -8.73
N SER A 457 15.84 25.94 -9.41
CA SER A 457 17.30 25.65 -9.47
C SER A 457 17.91 24.58 -8.54
N GLY A 458 18.68 23.63 -9.14
CA GLY A 458 19.57 22.64 -8.49
C GLY A 458 18.96 21.24 -8.29
N ILE A 459 18.99 20.27 -9.24
CA ILE A 459 20.13 19.40 -9.68
C ILE A 459 20.67 18.51 -8.52
N ALA A 460 20.71 17.17 -8.54
CA ALA A 460 20.31 16.09 -9.48
C ALA A 460 20.13 14.76 -8.65
N ALA A 461 19.73 13.58 -9.15
CA ALA A 461 19.65 13.06 -10.51
C ALA A 461 18.57 11.95 -10.67
N ALA A 462 17.96 11.87 -11.86
CA ALA A 462 17.17 10.72 -12.30
C ALA A 462 17.53 10.37 -13.75
N THR A 463 17.63 9.07 -14.05
CA THR A 463 18.29 8.53 -15.25
C THR A 463 17.37 8.47 -16.47
N SER A 464 17.17 9.59 -17.16
CA SER A 464 16.48 9.63 -18.46
C SER A 464 17.41 10.02 -19.61
N PHE A 465 17.11 9.54 -20.82
CA PHE A 465 17.85 9.90 -22.05
C PHE A 465 17.81 11.43 -22.31
N ALA A 466 16.68 12.07 -22.00
CA ALA A 466 16.51 13.52 -22.08
C ALA A 466 17.47 14.29 -21.16
N ALA A 467 17.76 13.78 -19.96
CA ALA A 467 18.71 14.41 -19.03
C ALA A 467 20.17 14.38 -19.55
N ARG A 468 20.50 13.48 -20.48
CA ARG A 468 21.84 13.38 -21.10
C ARG A 468 21.99 14.24 -22.36
N HIS A 469 20.89 14.70 -22.93
CA HIS A 469 20.87 15.50 -24.17
C HIS A 469 19.99 16.75 -24.00
N PRO A 470 20.48 17.80 -23.30
CA PRO A 470 19.69 18.96 -22.92
C PRO A 470 19.21 19.83 -24.08
N THR A 471 19.59 19.54 -25.33
CA THR A 471 19.10 20.18 -26.56
C THR A 471 18.10 19.33 -27.35
N VAL A 472 17.92 18.05 -27.03
CA VAL A 472 16.95 17.18 -27.72
C VAL A 472 15.54 17.58 -27.25
N GLY A 473 14.73 18.05 -28.19
CA GLY A 473 13.39 18.57 -27.90
C GLY A 473 13.34 20.08 -27.65
N LEU A 474 14.38 20.86 -27.95
CA LEU A 474 14.31 22.33 -28.03
C LEU A 474 14.53 22.85 -29.45
N THR A 475 14.00 24.04 -29.73
CA THR A 475 14.31 24.84 -30.93
C THR A 475 15.67 25.53 -30.78
N ALA A 476 16.20 26.06 -31.88
CA ALA A 476 17.40 26.91 -31.85
C ALA A 476 17.27 28.17 -30.96
N SER A 477 16.05 28.53 -30.55
CA SER A 477 15.75 29.61 -29.60
C SER A 477 15.61 29.17 -28.14
N GLY A 478 15.93 27.91 -27.81
CA GLY A 478 15.85 27.39 -26.45
C GLY A 478 14.42 27.19 -25.93
N ARG A 479 13.43 26.98 -26.82
CA ARG A 479 12.02 26.69 -26.45
C ARG A 479 11.67 25.24 -26.78
N SER A 480 10.86 24.58 -25.94
CA SER A 480 10.53 23.17 -26.17
C SER A 480 9.71 22.94 -27.45
N ARG A 481 10.00 21.83 -28.13
CA ARG A 481 9.30 21.31 -29.31
C ARG A 481 8.21 20.31 -28.89
N ASP A 482 7.35 20.71 -27.97
CA ASP A 482 6.20 19.89 -27.56
C ASP A 482 5.16 19.82 -28.71
N PRO A 483 4.88 18.62 -29.29
CA PRO A 483 3.91 18.48 -30.38
C PRO A 483 2.46 18.76 -29.97
N ARG A 484 2.14 18.74 -28.68
CA ARG A 484 0.78 19.00 -28.16
C ARG A 484 0.50 20.47 -27.90
N ARG A 485 1.53 21.34 -27.98
CA ARG A 485 1.37 22.77 -27.73
C ARG A 485 0.72 23.43 -28.95
N PRO A 486 -0.34 24.25 -28.78
CA PRO A 486 -0.97 24.95 -29.90
C PRO A 486 0.08 25.70 -30.73
N HIS A 487 0.12 25.45 -32.03
CA HIS A 487 1.07 26.07 -32.94
C HIS A 487 0.77 27.57 -33.04
N VAL A 488 1.49 28.37 -32.25
CA VAL A 488 1.48 29.83 -32.37
C VAL A 488 2.21 30.19 -33.67
N PRO A 489 1.52 30.74 -34.69
CA PRO A 489 2.18 31.14 -35.92
C PRO A 489 3.29 32.15 -35.61
N ALA A 490 4.45 32.02 -36.27
CA ALA A 490 5.49 33.02 -36.17
C ALA A 490 4.92 34.37 -36.62
N GLN A 491 4.99 35.38 -35.75
CA GLN A 491 4.57 36.74 -36.10
C GLN A 491 5.54 37.32 -37.13
N THR A 492 5.22 37.11 -38.41
CA THR A 492 5.83 37.86 -39.50
C THR A 492 5.20 39.26 -39.55
N PRO A 493 5.87 40.26 -40.14
CA PRO A 493 5.31 41.61 -40.28
C PRO A 493 3.96 41.69 -41.00
N PHE A 494 3.58 40.64 -41.74
CA PHE A 494 2.35 40.53 -42.52
C PHE A 494 1.25 39.68 -41.85
N ALA A 495 1.53 39.08 -40.68
CA ALA A 495 0.62 38.12 -40.01
C ALA A 495 -0.17 38.71 -38.82
N LYS A 496 -0.28 40.04 -38.71
CA LYS A 496 -1.18 40.69 -37.75
C LYS A 496 -2.62 40.67 -38.28
N SER A 497 -3.40 39.66 -37.91
CA SER A 497 -4.84 39.59 -38.20
C SER A 497 -5.71 40.35 -37.19
N GLN A 498 -5.14 40.85 -36.09
CA GLN A 498 -5.83 41.74 -35.15
C GLN A 498 -5.28 43.17 -35.28
N PRO A 499 -6.14 44.20 -35.32
CA PRO A 499 -5.68 45.59 -35.30
C PRO A 499 -4.95 45.90 -33.99
N ASP A 500 -3.85 46.66 -34.08
CA ASP A 500 -3.14 47.12 -32.89
C ASP A 500 -4.04 48.04 -32.03
N GLU A 501 -3.80 48.08 -30.72
CA GLU A 501 -4.57 48.86 -29.73
C GLU A 501 -4.77 50.34 -30.13
N LYS A 502 -3.76 50.95 -30.78
CA LYS A 502 -3.87 52.30 -31.35
C LYS A 502 -4.91 52.41 -32.46
N HIS A 503 -4.94 51.46 -33.40
CA HIS A 503 -5.93 51.42 -34.47
C HIS A 503 -7.36 51.27 -33.93
N ILE A 504 -7.53 50.51 -32.84
CA ILE A 504 -8.82 50.39 -32.14
C ILE A 504 -9.21 51.74 -31.52
N LYS A 505 -8.27 52.41 -30.83
CA LYS A 505 -8.50 53.71 -30.20
C LYS A 505 -8.82 54.81 -31.21
N ASP A 506 -8.13 54.84 -32.34
CA ASP A 506 -8.24 55.90 -33.34
C ASP A 506 -9.46 55.72 -34.27
N ASN A 507 -9.89 54.48 -34.54
CA ASN A 507 -10.97 54.20 -35.51
C ASN A 507 -12.31 53.79 -34.90
N ILE A 508 -12.37 53.38 -33.62
CA ILE A 508 -13.65 53.11 -32.95
C ILE A 508 -14.10 54.36 -32.17
N PRO A 509 -15.18 55.05 -32.58
CA PRO A 509 -15.68 56.21 -31.86
C PRO A 509 -16.11 55.82 -30.44
N LEU A 510 -15.84 56.71 -29.48
CA LEU A 510 -16.11 56.53 -28.04
C LEU A 510 -15.32 55.40 -27.36
N SER A 511 -14.34 54.77 -28.03
CA SER A 511 -13.50 53.73 -27.42
C SER A 511 -12.77 54.17 -26.15
N SER A 512 -12.41 55.45 -26.04
CA SER A 512 -11.77 56.04 -24.86
C SER A 512 -12.70 56.15 -23.64
N MET A 513 -14.03 56.23 -23.81
CA MET A 513 -14.97 56.33 -22.68
C MET A 513 -14.98 55.08 -21.80
N ARG A 514 -14.52 53.93 -22.31
CA ARG A 514 -14.45 52.68 -21.54
C ARG A 514 -13.44 52.75 -20.40
N ASP A 515 -12.43 53.63 -20.52
CA ASP A 515 -11.34 53.76 -19.57
C ASP A 515 -11.46 55.03 -18.70
N GLU A 516 -12.54 55.82 -18.86
CA GLU A 516 -12.87 56.98 -18.01
C GLU A 516 -13.79 56.55 -16.85
N ASP A 517 -13.52 57.02 -15.63
CA ASP A 517 -14.41 56.79 -14.49
C ASP A 517 -15.70 57.63 -14.64
N PRO A 518 -16.91 57.03 -14.55
CA PRO A 518 -18.16 57.77 -14.69
C PRO A 518 -18.35 58.88 -13.66
N ARG A 519 -17.76 58.79 -12.45
CA ARG A 519 -17.81 59.86 -11.44
C ARG A 519 -16.99 61.07 -11.86
N GLU A 520 -15.74 60.86 -12.28
CA GLU A 520 -14.89 61.94 -12.77
C GLU A 520 -15.47 62.59 -14.04
N ALA A 521 -16.01 61.77 -14.95
CA ALA A 521 -16.64 62.25 -16.17
C ALA A 521 -17.83 63.17 -15.89
N LEU A 522 -18.66 62.87 -14.88
CA LEU A 522 -19.76 63.73 -14.45
C LEU A 522 -19.29 64.99 -13.69
N LEU A 523 -18.28 64.85 -12.82
CA LEU A 523 -17.77 65.95 -11.99
C LEU A 523 -17.16 67.07 -12.84
N LYS A 524 -16.52 66.75 -13.98
CA LYS A 524 -16.06 67.72 -14.99
C LYS A 524 -17.14 68.73 -15.43
N TYR A 525 -18.42 68.34 -15.38
CA TYR A 525 -19.55 69.19 -15.78
C TYR A 525 -20.28 69.86 -14.61
N ALA A 526 -19.91 69.57 -13.35
CA ALA A 526 -20.57 70.14 -12.18
C ALA A 526 -20.45 71.68 -12.14
N GLU A 527 -19.23 72.21 -12.28
CA GLU A 527 -19.01 73.66 -12.34
C GLU A 527 -19.76 74.34 -13.50
N ALA A 528 -19.86 73.66 -14.65
CA ALA A 528 -20.56 74.19 -15.82
C ALA A 528 -22.07 74.24 -15.58
N ALA A 529 -22.63 73.21 -14.94
CA ALA A 529 -24.05 73.14 -14.57
C ALA A 529 -24.44 74.18 -13.49
N GLU A 530 -23.52 74.53 -12.58
CA GLU A 530 -23.73 75.61 -11.61
C GLU A 530 -23.68 76.99 -12.25
N LYS A 531 -22.70 77.24 -13.14
CA LYS A 531 -22.50 78.53 -13.81
C LYS A 531 -23.60 78.83 -14.83
N GLU A 532 -23.95 77.86 -15.67
CA GLU A 532 -24.99 77.97 -16.70
C GLU A 532 -26.02 76.82 -16.61
N PRO A 533 -26.94 76.85 -15.63
CA PRO A 533 -28.00 75.87 -15.52
C PRO A 533 -29.01 76.05 -16.67
N ILE A 534 -28.85 75.25 -17.73
CA ILE A 534 -29.76 75.22 -18.89
C ILE A 534 -31.11 74.63 -18.50
N PHE A 535 -31.11 73.48 -17.80
CA PHE A 535 -32.32 72.71 -17.49
C PHE A 535 -33.00 73.13 -16.17
N THR A 536 -32.23 73.60 -15.18
CA THR A 536 -32.77 73.97 -13.85
C THR A 536 -33.05 75.47 -13.69
N HIS A 537 -32.84 76.28 -14.74
CA HIS A 537 -32.96 77.75 -14.67
C HIS A 537 -34.28 78.25 -14.07
N ALA A 538 -35.40 77.63 -14.47
CA ALA A 538 -36.75 78.03 -14.03
C ALA A 538 -37.01 77.80 -12.53
N TRP A 539 -36.21 76.94 -11.89
CA TRP A 539 -36.37 76.56 -10.47
C TRP A 539 -35.29 77.12 -9.56
N LYS A 540 -34.42 78.03 -10.03
CA LYS A 540 -33.34 78.66 -9.22
C LYS A 540 -33.76 79.14 -7.83
N HIS A 541 -35.00 79.62 -7.67
CA HIS A 541 -35.54 80.12 -6.40
C HIS A 541 -36.28 79.07 -5.56
N THR A 542 -36.68 77.94 -6.15
CA THR A 542 -37.52 76.91 -5.53
C THR A 542 -36.85 75.54 -5.43
N GLN A 543 -35.66 75.38 -5.99
CA GLN A 543 -34.90 74.14 -5.96
C GLN A 543 -34.47 73.83 -4.51
N PRO A 544 -34.86 72.67 -3.94
CA PRO A 544 -34.44 72.28 -2.60
C PRO A 544 -32.93 72.04 -2.59
N LYS A 545 -32.24 72.52 -1.56
CA LYS A 545 -30.82 72.21 -1.35
C LYS A 545 -30.68 70.73 -1.02
N THR A 546 -29.89 70.00 -1.80
CA THR A 546 -29.53 68.61 -1.52
C THR A 546 -28.65 68.54 -0.29
N ILE A 547 -29.18 68.01 0.81
CA ILE A 547 -28.41 67.72 2.02
C ILE A 547 -27.77 66.35 1.80
N TYR A 548 -26.47 66.35 1.50
CA TYR A 548 -25.65 65.13 1.54
C TYR A 548 -25.20 64.86 2.99
N ALA A 549 -24.83 63.62 3.29
CA ALA A 549 -24.12 63.34 4.54
C ALA A 549 -22.74 64.01 4.48
N GLU A 550 -22.32 64.65 5.56
CA GLU A 550 -20.93 65.10 5.71
C GLU A 550 -20.04 63.85 5.77
N LEU A 551 -19.13 63.73 4.82
CA LEU A 551 -18.09 62.69 4.81
C LEU A 551 -17.17 62.93 5.99
N SER A 552 -16.73 61.86 6.64
CA SER A 552 -15.77 61.98 7.75
C SER A 552 -14.35 62.21 7.20
N ASP A 553 -13.48 62.90 7.95
CA ASP A 553 -12.09 63.17 7.52
C ASP A 553 -11.33 61.88 7.13
N ASP A 554 -11.70 60.74 7.73
CA ASP A 554 -11.15 59.41 7.40
C ASP A 554 -11.53 58.94 5.97
N ASP A 555 -12.72 59.30 5.47
CA ASP A 555 -13.20 58.92 4.13
C ASP A 555 -12.46 59.69 3.02
N GLU A 556 -12.11 60.96 3.24
CA GLU A 556 -11.33 61.76 2.29
C GLU A 556 -9.89 61.24 2.17
N GLU A 557 -9.29 60.82 3.29
CA GLU A 557 -7.96 60.21 3.30
C GLU A 557 -7.93 58.85 2.59
N GLU A 558 -8.97 58.02 2.68
CA GLU A 558 -9.06 56.78 1.91
C GLU A 558 -9.24 57.03 0.40
N GLU A 559 -10.03 58.03 0.01
CA GLU A 559 -10.33 58.30 -1.40
C GLU A 559 -9.08 58.79 -2.17
N SER A 560 -8.25 59.63 -1.53
CA SER A 560 -6.96 60.08 -2.08
C SER A 560 -5.92 58.96 -2.30
N LYS A 561 -6.06 57.82 -1.60
CA LYS A 561 -5.11 56.69 -1.63
C LYS A 561 -5.49 55.61 -2.65
N ARG A 562 -6.65 55.71 -3.30
CA ARG A 562 -7.09 54.72 -4.31
C ARG A 562 -6.21 54.81 -5.57
N PRO A 563 -5.48 53.74 -5.95
CA PRO A 563 -4.60 53.79 -7.12
C PRO A 563 -5.42 53.74 -8.41
N GLY A 564 -5.31 54.80 -9.23
CA GLY A 564 -5.85 54.83 -10.59
C GLY A 564 -5.32 53.68 -11.48
N PRO A 565 -6.02 53.36 -12.58
CA PRO A 565 -5.89 52.08 -13.31
C PRO A 565 -4.48 51.76 -13.83
N ASP A 566 -3.65 52.78 -14.11
CA ASP A 566 -2.32 52.61 -14.71
C ASP A 566 -1.26 51.95 -13.81
N LYS A 567 -1.47 51.84 -12.49
CA LYS A 567 -0.46 51.24 -11.57
C LYS A 567 -0.43 49.70 -11.55
N LYS A 568 -1.29 49.00 -12.30
CA LYS A 568 -1.25 47.52 -12.41
C LYS A 568 -0.23 46.96 -13.43
N ARG A 569 0.69 47.77 -13.96
CA ARG A 569 1.83 47.28 -14.75
C ARG A 569 3.05 47.01 -13.87
N ILE A 570 3.21 45.75 -13.46
CA ILE A 570 4.44 45.24 -12.83
C ILE A 570 5.62 45.49 -13.80
N LYS A 571 6.56 46.34 -13.39
CA LYS A 571 7.86 46.48 -14.08
C LYS A 571 8.65 45.18 -13.92
N ARG A 572 8.62 44.32 -14.94
CA ARG A 572 9.70 43.36 -15.16
C ARG A 572 10.90 44.13 -15.69
N ASN A 573 11.90 44.34 -14.83
CA ASN A 573 13.24 44.66 -15.29
C ASN A 573 13.78 43.46 -16.08
N TYR A 574 14.40 43.73 -17.22
CA TYR A 574 15.23 42.79 -17.97
C TYR A 574 16.67 42.87 -17.47
#